data_AF-A0A2N5YT85-F1
#
_entry.id   AF-A0A2N5YT85-F1
#
_cell.length_a   1.000
_cell.length_b   1.000
_cell.length_c   1.000
_cell.angle_alpha   90.00
_cell.angle_beta   90.00
_cell.angle_gamma   90.00
#
_symmetry.space_group_name_H-M   'P 1'
#
loop_
_entity.id
_entity.type
_entity.pdbx_description
1 polymer ?
#
loop_
_entity_poly.entity_id
_entity_poly.type
_entity_poly.pdbx_seq_one_letter_code
_entity_poly.pdbx_strand_id
1 'polypeptide(L)'
;MLLLLEIVLRIIGYIHENKNIDKNYKLAENADKVIICLGDSFTEGFGASEGNDYPAVLNKLVKSEFGEEYQTLNFGQSGKNTTQIKEEFLVYLENNTPELVIIMAGSANYWNYYGFEDRGKLLYNIRVFKLFKLLYKNLTQKQNKYIAANKHVFYNLTYYNNRRSEFYLNIKSDSISGRISPIIKDLNCDISLQSIFDSVSSKDTIDETIIRDIIYYSIITNNELNIPSSDKNKFNHELEQLLFIYNVYFDNNPKEIQFADNYYSALYNYILFAKKQDIRYLYYSLVEDPYFEDSYKALESKIPINPLLPQDFENKACCSADTIIYYKQRFGLINENTYTQQVHIIEDNSREIKTKKINQWVENDLEEIIYECRNKGVKILIMTYPYKFNNPIYQPVNSILTSISLKYKLSLIDNYTNFNKLNNPDDYYVADGHCNDEGYSIIANEIFNIILEKNLLHKQLIKPD
;
A
#
# COMPACT_ATOMS: atom_id res chain seq x y z
N MET A 1 -29.33 -27.21 6.83
CA MET A 1 -27.87 -27.40 6.62
C MET A 1 -27.04 -26.26 7.22
N LEU A 2 -27.23 -24.99 6.83
CA LEU A 2 -26.42 -23.86 7.33
C LEU A 2 -26.48 -23.66 8.87
N LEU A 3 -27.66 -23.80 9.48
CA LEU A 3 -27.81 -23.72 10.94
C LEU A 3 -27.05 -24.83 11.67
N LEU A 4 -27.09 -26.06 11.15
CA LEU A 4 -26.35 -27.18 11.71
C LEU A 4 -24.83 -26.95 11.62
N LEU A 5 -24.35 -26.45 10.47
CA LEU A 5 -22.95 -26.08 10.29
C LEU A 5 -22.52 -24.98 11.27
N GLU A 6 -23.36 -23.96 11.50
CA GLU A 6 -23.10 -22.91 12.49
C GLU A 6 -22.98 -23.48 13.91
N ILE A 7 -23.90 -24.37 14.30
CA ILE A 7 -23.89 -25.01 15.63
C ILE A 7 -22.63 -25.85 15.78
N VAL A 8 -22.28 -26.68 14.79
CA VAL A 8 -21.07 -27.51 14.82
C VAL A 8 -19.81 -26.65 14.91
N LEU A 9 -19.70 -25.60 14.09
CA LEU A 9 -18.57 -24.67 14.15
C LEU A 9 -18.50 -23.96 15.50
N ARG A 10 -19.63 -23.62 16.14
CA ARG A 10 -19.69 -23.07 17.49
C ARG A 10 -19.15 -24.02 18.54
N ILE A 11 -19.64 -25.26 18.53
CA ILE A 11 -19.21 -26.31 19.48
C ILE A 11 -17.71 -26.59 19.31
N ILE A 12 -17.24 -26.79 18.08
CA ILE A 12 -15.81 -27.05 17.82
C ILE A 12 -14.94 -25.90 18.31
N GLY A 13 -15.29 -24.65 17.97
CA GLY A 13 -14.49 -23.52 18.41
C GLY A 13 -14.55 -23.30 19.93
N TYR A 14 -15.69 -23.56 20.58
CA TYR A 14 -15.80 -23.52 22.05
C TYR A 14 -14.90 -24.56 22.72
N ILE A 15 -14.90 -25.81 22.21
CA ILE A 15 -14.04 -26.87 22.74
C ILE A 15 -12.56 -26.54 22.51
N HIS A 16 -12.21 -25.98 21.36
CA HIS A 16 -10.83 -25.61 21.04
C HIS A 16 -10.33 -24.44 21.89
N GLU A 17 -11.15 -23.40 22.06
CA GLU A 17 -10.86 -22.23 22.88
C GLU A 17 -10.66 -22.60 24.35
N ASN A 18 -11.60 -23.34 24.95
CA ASN A 18 -11.47 -23.77 26.34
C ASN A 18 -10.22 -24.64 26.58
N LYS A 19 -9.86 -25.52 25.65
CA LYS A 19 -8.67 -26.38 25.83
C LYS A 19 -7.37 -25.60 25.93
N ASN A 20 -7.20 -24.55 25.13
CA ASN A 20 -5.97 -23.76 25.14
C ASN A 20 -5.92 -22.82 26.35
N ILE A 21 -7.03 -22.16 26.67
CA ILE A 21 -7.17 -21.31 27.86
C ILE A 21 -6.91 -22.16 29.12
N ASP A 22 -7.62 -23.27 29.29
CA ASP A 22 -7.48 -24.13 30.47
C ASP A 22 -6.05 -24.67 30.63
N LYS A 23 -5.35 -24.97 29.52
CA LYS A 23 -3.97 -25.44 29.57
C LYS A 23 -3.04 -24.37 30.13
N ASN A 24 -3.12 -23.15 29.61
CA ASN A 24 -2.25 -22.06 30.05
C ASN A 24 -2.55 -21.59 31.47
N TYR A 25 -3.83 -21.54 31.85
CA TYR A 25 -4.22 -21.23 33.24
C TYR A 25 -3.72 -22.28 34.22
N LYS A 26 -3.85 -23.57 33.90
CA LYS A 26 -3.29 -24.64 34.74
C LYS A 26 -1.77 -24.57 34.86
N LEU A 27 -1.07 -24.17 33.79
CA LEU A 27 0.38 -23.97 33.87
C LEU A 27 0.74 -22.76 34.76
N ALA A 28 -0.06 -21.68 34.69
CA ALA A 28 0.11 -20.51 35.55
C ALA A 28 -0.14 -20.84 37.03
N GLU A 29 -1.18 -21.61 37.35
CA GLU A 29 -1.51 -22.01 38.73
C GLU A 29 -0.40 -22.83 39.41
N ASN A 30 0.42 -23.53 38.63
CA ASN A 30 1.53 -24.35 39.13
C ASN A 30 2.89 -23.64 39.15
N ALA A 31 2.96 -22.38 38.71
CA ALA A 31 4.19 -21.62 38.60
C ALA A 31 4.24 -20.49 39.63
N ASP A 32 5.38 -20.34 40.32
CA ASP A 32 5.55 -19.29 41.32
C ASP A 32 5.69 -17.91 40.68
N LYS A 33 6.39 -17.82 39.55
CA LYS A 33 6.68 -16.56 38.86
C LYS A 33 6.34 -16.65 37.38
N VAL A 34 5.29 -15.93 36.97
CA VAL A 34 4.71 -16.06 35.63
C VAL A 34 5.08 -14.87 34.74
N ILE A 35 5.50 -15.16 33.51
CA ILE A 35 5.68 -14.20 32.41
C ILE A 35 4.67 -14.54 31.32
N ILE A 36 3.91 -13.55 30.85
CA ILE A 36 2.86 -13.77 29.83
C ILE A 36 3.21 -13.09 28.53
N CYS A 37 3.13 -13.84 27.42
CA CYS A 37 3.23 -13.31 26.06
C CYS A 37 1.83 -13.20 25.45
N LEU A 38 1.33 -11.98 25.25
CA LEU A 38 0.03 -11.68 24.64
C LEU A 38 0.16 -11.33 23.16
N GLY A 39 -0.65 -11.96 22.31
CA GLY A 39 -0.69 -11.61 20.90
C GLY A 39 -1.55 -12.52 20.04
N ASP A 40 -1.27 -12.51 18.75
CA ASP A 40 -1.99 -13.27 17.72
C ASP A 40 -1.14 -14.44 17.18
N SER A 41 -1.19 -14.71 15.87
CA SER A 41 -0.44 -15.79 15.22
C SER A 41 1.07 -15.66 15.39
N PHE A 42 1.59 -14.42 15.47
CA PHE A 42 3.01 -14.21 15.72
C PHE A 42 3.41 -14.66 17.13
N THR A 43 2.55 -14.46 18.13
CA THR A 43 2.80 -14.93 19.50
C THR A 43 2.53 -16.42 19.64
N GLU A 44 1.51 -16.96 18.97
CA GLU A 44 1.25 -18.41 18.96
C GLU A 44 2.44 -19.19 18.38
N GLY A 45 3.24 -18.58 17.50
CA GLY A 45 4.41 -19.21 16.89
C GLY A 45 4.13 -19.81 15.52
N PHE A 46 3.18 -19.25 14.76
CA PHE A 46 2.88 -19.75 13.43
C PHE A 46 4.14 -19.67 12.54
N GLY A 47 4.53 -20.80 11.93
CA GLY A 47 5.75 -20.90 11.13
C GLY A 47 6.96 -21.48 11.88
N ALA A 48 6.90 -21.59 13.21
CA ALA A 48 7.90 -22.30 14.01
C ALA A 48 7.56 -23.79 14.17
N SER A 49 8.60 -24.60 14.34
CA SER A 49 8.49 -25.97 14.84
C SER A 49 8.21 -25.99 16.36
N GLU A 50 7.72 -27.11 16.87
CA GLU A 50 7.26 -27.22 18.26
C GLU A 50 8.37 -26.82 19.27
N GLY A 51 8.06 -25.83 20.12
CA GLY A 51 8.99 -25.33 21.14
C GLY A 51 10.05 -24.35 20.63
N ASN A 52 9.93 -23.91 19.38
CA ASN A 52 10.77 -22.88 18.75
C ASN A 52 10.02 -21.57 18.45
N ASP A 53 8.77 -21.44 18.93
CA ASP A 53 8.10 -20.15 19.04
C ASP A 53 8.84 -19.24 20.06
N TYR A 54 8.74 -17.90 19.89
CA TYR A 54 9.52 -17.01 20.74
C TYR A 54 9.17 -17.14 22.24
N PRO A 55 7.90 -17.37 22.67
CA PRO A 55 7.62 -17.60 24.09
C PRO A 55 8.31 -18.86 24.64
N ALA A 56 8.33 -19.96 23.88
CA ALA A 56 9.01 -21.19 24.30
C ALA A 56 10.54 -21.04 24.35
N VAL A 57 11.14 -20.36 23.37
CA VAL A 57 12.58 -20.05 23.39
C VAL A 57 12.92 -19.13 24.56
N LEU A 58 12.11 -18.09 24.78
CA LEU A 58 12.26 -17.18 25.91
C LEU A 58 12.14 -17.92 27.25
N ASN A 59 11.23 -18.88 27.38
CA ASN A 59 11.09 -19.70 28.58
C ASN A 59 12.41 -20.41 28.94
N LYS A 60 13.08 -21.02 27.94
CA LYS A 60 14.36 -21.70 28.12
C LYS A 60 15.44 -20.72 28.60
N LEU A 61 15.53 -19.55 27.95
CA LEU A 61 16.49 -18.50 28.32
C LEU A 61 16.26 -17.99 29.75
N VAL A 62 15.02 -17.64 30.08
CA VAL A 62 14.66 -17.14 31.41
C VAL A 62 14.95 -18.18 32.49
N LYS A 63 14.56 -19.44 32.30
CA LYS A 63 14.83 -20.51 33.28
C LYS A 63 16.32 -20.72 33.50
N SER A 64 17.11 -20.71 32.43
CA SER A 64 18.56 -20.88 32.52
C SER A 64 19.26 -19.79 33.35
N GLU A 65 18.72 -18.57 33.34
CA GLU A 65 19.34 -17.39 33.95
C GLU A 65 18.77 -17.03 35.32
N PHE A 66 17.46 -17.25 35.52
CA PHE A 66 16.73 -16.79 36.69
C PHE A 66 16.17 -17.92 37.56
N GLY A 67 16.17 -19.17 37.10
CA GLY A 67 15.72 -20.35 37.85
C GLY A 67 14.43 -20.98 37.30
N GLU A 68 14.20 -22.24 37.69
CA GLU A 68 13.06 -23.06 37.22
C GLU A 68 11.69 -22.58 37.72
N GLU A 69 11.66 -21.70 38.73
CA GLU A 69 10.41 -21.13 39.24
C GLU A 69 9.77 -20.12 38.28
N TYR A 70 10.55 -19.58 37.34
CA TYR A 70 10.05 -18.72 36.29
C TYR A 70 9.43 -19.53 35.16
N GLN A 71 8.22 -19.17 34.77
CA GLN A 71 7.51 -19.79 33.67
C GLN A 71 7.01 -18.72 32.69
N THR A 72 7.48 -18.79 31.45
CA THR A 72 6.95 -18.01 30.34
C THR A 72 5.81 -18.78 29.68
N LEU A 73 4.65 -18.14 29.56
CA LEU A 73 3.43 -18.71 29.02
C LEU A 73 3.04 -18.01 27.72
N ASN A 74 2.69 -18.84 26.73
CA ASN A 74 2.25 -18.38 25.43
C ASN A 74 0.72 -18.20 25.42
N PHE A 75 0.25 -16.95 25.51
CA PHE A 75 -1.17 -16.58 25.40
C PHE A 75 -1.51 -16.10 23.97
N GLY A 76 -0.65 -16.39 23.00
CA GLY A 76 -0.88 -16.09 21.59
C GLY A 76 -1.92 -17.03 20.99
N GLN A 77 -2.83 -16.48 20.18
CA GLN A 77 -3.75 -17.29 19.39
C GLN A 77 -4.04 -16.65 18.04
N SER A 78 -3.84 -17.44 16.97
CA SER A 78 -4.06 -17.01 15.60
C SER A 78 -5.41 -16.35 15.39
N GLY A 79 -5.35 -15.12 14.88
CA GLY A 79 -6.52 -14.36 14.49
C GLY A 79 -7.28 -13.65 15.60
N LYS A 80 -6.84 -13.73 16.86
CA LYS A 80 -7.40 -12.90 17.92
C LYS A 80 -7.01 -11.44 17.72
N ASN A 81 -8.00 -10.55 17.82
CA ASN A 81 -7.79 -9.10 17.87
C ASN A 81 -7.58 -8.62 19.30
N THR A 82 -7.25 -7.33 19.48
CA THR A 82 -6.98 -6.75 20.80
C THR A 82 -8.14 -6.88 21.78
N THR A 83 -9.40 -6.83 21.34
CA THR A 83 -10.54 -6.96 22.26
C THR A 83 -10.63 -8.36 22.83
N GLN A 84 -10.45 -9.38 22.00
CA GLN A 84 -10.45 -10.77 22.48
C GLN A 84 -9.28 -11.05 23.41
N ILE A 85 -8.09 -10.55 23.07
CA ILE A 85 -6.89 -10.66 23.91
C ILE A 85 -7.14 -9.97 25.25
N LYS A 86 -7.70 -8.76 25.24
CA LYS A 86 -8.04 -7.99 26.44
C LYS A 86 -9.06 -8.73 27.31
N GLU A 87 -10.21 -9.12 26.76
CA GLU A 87 -11.29 -9.77 27.52
C GLU A 87 -10.79 -11.01 28.26
N GLU A 88 -10.01 -11.87 27.60
CA GLU A 88 -9.43 -13.05 28.24
C GLU A 88 -8.36 -12.70 29.27
N PHE A 89 -7.43 -11.82 28.91
CA PHE A 89 -6.32 -11.48 29.79
C PHE A 89 -6.78 -10.74 31.06
N LEU A 90 -7.82 -9.91 30.99
CA LEU A 90 -8.38 -9.26 32.17
C LEU A 90 -9.01 -10.28 33.13
N VAL A 91 -9.69 -11.31 32.62
CA VAL A 91 -10.19 -12.42 33.46
C VAL A 91 -9.03 -13.16 34.14
N TYR A 92 -7.91 -13.37 33.43
CA TYR A 92 -6.71 -13.93 34.06
C TYR A 92 -6.21 -13.02 35.20
N LEU A 93 -6.12 -11.71 34.95
CA LEU A 93 -5.62 -10.74 35.91
C LEU A 93 -6.48 -10.62 37.16
N GLU A 94 -7.78 -10.94 37.13
CA GLU A 94 -8.64 -10.87 38.32
C GLU A 94 -8.07 -11.69 39.50
N ASN A 95 -7.53 -12.87 39.21
CA ASN A 95 -7.08 -13.83 40.22
C ASN A 95 -5.56 -14.04 40.25
N ASN A 96 -4.81 -13.40 39.33
CA ASN A 96 -3.39 -13.64 39.15
C ASN A 96 -2.62 -12.32 38.97
N THR A 97 -1.34 -12.31 39.35
CA THR A 97 -0.44 -11.16 39.15
C THR A 97 0.86 -11.65 38.51
N PRO A 98 0.99 -11.60 37.18
CA PRO A 98 2.23 -11.98 36.50
C PRO A 98 3.35 -10.98 36.82
N GLU A 99 4.60 -11.45 36.80
CA GLU A 99 5.79 -10.60 37.00
C GLU A 99 5.99 -9.66 35.81
N LEU A 100 5.72 -10.16 34.60
CA LEU A 100 5.96 -9.47 33.35
C LEU A 100 4.93 -9.88 32.30
N VAL A 101 4.43 -8.89 31.56
CA VAL A 101 3.56 -9.07 30.39
C VAL A 101 4.25 -8.48 29.16
N ILE A 102 4.29 -9.25 28.08
CA ILE A 102 4.92 -8.90 26.81
C ILE A 102 3.83 -8.87 25.73
N ILE A 103 3.65 -7.73 25.06
CA ILE A 103 2.51 -7.50 24.17
C ILE A 103 2.96 -7.31 22.71
N MET A 104 2.40 -8.13 21.80
CA MET A 104 2.45 -7.94 20.34
C MET A 104 1.06 -8.22 19.75
N ALA A 105 0.23 -7.18 19.67
CA ALA A 105 -1.18 -7.31 19.29
C ALA A 105 -1.66 -6.14 18.41
N GLY A 106 -2.71 -6.38 17.63
CA GLY A 106 -3.40 -5.37 16.83
C GLY A 106 -3.44 -5.64 15.32
N SER A 107 -2.58 -6.52 14.79
CA SER A 107 -2.60 -6.88 13.35
C SER A 107 -3.94 -7.49 12.93
N ALA A 108 -4.51 -8.34 13.79
CA ALA A 108 -5.78 -8.99 13.51
C ALA A 108 -6.98 -8.03 13.43
N ASN A 109 -6.94 -6.85 14.08
CA ASN A 109 -8.07 -5.91 14.10
C ASN A 109 -8.48 -5.42 12.70
N TYR A 110 -7.56 -5.43 11.73
CA TYR A 110 -7.82 -4.99 10.36
C TYR A 110 -8.73 -5.93 9.56
N TRP A 111 -8.89 -7.18 10.02
CA TRP A 111 -9.71 -8.19 9.35
C TRP A 111 -10.65 -8.96 10.28
N ASN A 112 -10.40 -8.96 11.59
CA ASN A 112 -11.28 -9.47 12.63
C ASN A 112 -11.90 -8.31 13.42
N TYR A 113 -13.18 -8.04 13.17
CA TYR A 113 -13.94 -6.92 13.75
C TYR A 113 -14.74 -7.27 15.00
N TYR A 114 -14.46 -8.41 15.67
CA TYR A 114 -15.10 -8.71 16.95
C TYR A 114 -14.79 -7.59 17.96
N GLY A 115 -15.79 -7.00 18.61
CA GLY A 115 -15.59 -5.88 19.53
C GLY A 115 -15.63 -4.48 18.88
N PHE A 116 -15.54 -4.40 17.55
CA PHE A 116 -15.60 -3.13 16.82
C PHE A 116 -17.05 -2.62 16.72
N GLU A 117 -17.28 -1.32 16.96
CA GLU A 117 -18.60 -0.66 17.15
C GLU A 117 -19.64 -0.79 16.01
N ASP A 118 -19.37 -1.50 14.91
CA ASP A 118 -20.35 -1.75 13.84
C ASP A 118 -21.33 -2.88 14.23
N ARG A 119 -21.93 -2.79 15.43
CA ARG A 119 -22.91 -3.74 16.01
C ARG A 119 -24.20 -3.89 15.16
N GLY A 120 -24.36 -3.07 14.12
CA GLY A 120 -25.54 -3.07 13.25
C GLY A 120 -25.69 -4.27 12.31
N LYS A 121 -24.76 -5.24 12.31
CA LYS A 121 -24.82 -6.37 11.37
C LYS A 121 -24.74 -7.71 12.10
N LEU A 122 -25.85 -8.15 12.68
CA LEU A 122 -26.07 -9.51 13.23
C LEU A 122 -25.46 -10.63 12.36
N LEU A 123 -25.46 -10.46 11.03
CA LEU A 123 -24.83 -11.38 10.08
C LEU A 123 -23.34 -11.62 10.32
N TYR A 124 -22.58 -10.63 10.79
CA TYR A 124 -21.14 -10.76 11.05
C TYR A 124 -20.81 -11.61 12.28
N ASN A 125 -21.79 -11.88 13.15
CA ASN A 125 -21.63 -12.76 14.30
C ASN A 125 -21.84 -14.25 13.95
N ILE A 126 -22.31 -14.55 12.74
CA ILE A 126 -22.52 -15.92 12.25
C ILE A 126 -21.19 -16.47 11.72
N ARG A 127 -20.65 -17.53 12.32
CA ARG A 127 -19.37 -18.17 11.91
C ARG A 127 -19.42 -18.67 10.48
N VAL A 128 -20.57 -19.21 10.05
CA VAL A 128 -20.82 -19.63 8.68
C VAL A 128 -20.69 -18.45 7.71
N PHE A 129 -21.23 -17.27 8.05
CA PHE A 129 -21.05 -16.07 7.22
C PHE A 129 -19.58 -15.63 7.17
N LYS A 130 -18.85 -15.68 8.29
CA LYS A 130 -17.40 -15.42 8.30
C LYS A 130 -16.64 -16.39 7.39
N LEU A 131 -16.95 -17.68 7.47
CA LEU A 131 -16.38 -18.73 6.61
C LEU A 131 -16.69 -18.47 5.13
N PHE A 132 -17.95 -18.22 4.77
CA PHE A 132 -18.33 -17.89 3.40
C PHE A 132 -17.67 -16.61 2.91
N LYS A 133 -17.59 -15.57 3.76
CA LYS A 133 -16.88 -14.34 3.42
C LYS A 133 -15.39 -14.60 3.20
N LEU A 134 -14.76 -15.45 4.00
CA LEU A 134 -13.35 -15.81 3.87
C LEU A 134 -13.10 -16.67 2.63
N LEU A 135 -13.97 -17.64 2.34
CA LEU A 135 -13.95 -18.43 1.11
C LEU A 135 -14.18 -17.54 -0.12
N TYR A 136 -15.20 -16.70 -0.10
CA TYR A 136 -15.47 -15.72 -1.15
C TYR A 136 -14.29 -14.77 -1.30
N LYS A 137 -13.71 -14.27 -0.21
CA LYS A 137 -12.52 -13.42 -0.24
C LYS A 137 -11.33 -14.18 -0.81
N ASN A 138 -11.10 -15.45 -0.51
CA ASN A 138 -9.99 -16.23 -1.09
C ASN A 138 -10.22 -16.53 -2.58
N LEU A 139 -11.45 -16.88 -2.97
CA LEU A 139 -11.83 -17.12 -4.36
C LEU A 139 -11.72 -15.83 -5.18
N THR A 140 -12.23 -14.71 -4.65
CA THR A 140 -12.16 -13.39 -5.30
C THR A 140 -10.82 -12.70 -5.11
N GLN A 141 -10.02 -12.98 -4.08
CA GLN A 141 -8.64 -12.45 -3.92
C GLN A 141 -7.68 -13.10 -4.89
N LYS A 142 -7.91 -14.33 -5.38
CA LYS A 142 -7.16 -14.81 -6.54
C LYS A 142 -7.38 -13.92 -7.77
N GLN A 143 -8.59 -13.38 -7.94
CA GLN A 143 -8.90 -12.38 -8.99
C GLN A 143 -8.49 -10.94 -8.59
N ASN A 144 -8.61 -10.57 -7.32
CA ASN A 144 -8.41 -9.21 -6.82
C ASN A 144 -6.97 -8.93 -6.37
N LYS A 145 -6.12 -9.91 -6.06
CA LYS A 145 -4.65 -9.68 -5.96
C LYS A 145 -4.13 -9.16 -7.30
N TYR A 146 -4.70 -9.66 -8.40
CA TYR A 146 -4.44 -9.16 -9.75
C TYR A 146 -5.00 -7.75 -10.00
N ILE A 147 -5.94 -7.24 -9.20
CA ILE A 147 -6.52 -5.90 -9.38
C ILE A 147 -5.97 -4.90 -8.35
N ALA A 148 -5.72 -5.33 -7.12
CA ALA A 148 -5.26 -4.51 -6.01
C ALA A 148 -3.74 -4.28 -6.01
N ALA A 149 -2.93 -5.18 -6.56
CA ALA A 149 -1.53 -4.88 -6.88
C ALA A 149 -1.41 -3.82 -7.99
N ASN A 150 -2.49 -3.63 -8.76
CA ASN A 150 -2.55 -2.73 -9.91
C ASN A 150 -3.40 -1.48 -9.66
N LYS A 151 -3.87 -1.28 -8.42
CA LYS A 151 -4.63 -0.10 -8.00
C LYS A 151 -3.79 0.76 -7.06
N HIS A 152 -2.55 1.01 -7.46
CA HIS A 152 -1.84 2.18 -6.98
C HIS A 152 -2.49 3.36 -7.70
N VAL A 153 -3.37 4.07 -7.00
CA VAL A 153 -3.66 5.45 -7.39
C VAL A 153 -2.36 6.19 -7.07
N PHE A 154 -1.53 6.39 -8.08
CA PHE A 154 -0.16 6.89 -7.92
C PHE A 154 -0.12 8.34 -7.42
N TYR A 155 -1.24 9.07 -7.52
CA TYR A 155 -1.30 10.49 -7.22
C TYR A 155 -2.50 10.83 -6.34
N ASN A 156 -2.25 11.45 -5.17
CA ASN A 156 -3.30 12.06 -4.38
C ASN A 156 -3.75 13.40 -5.03
N LEU A 157 -4.94 13.88 -4.66
CA LEU A 157 -5.54 15.09 -5.24
C LEU A 157 -4.62 16.31 -5.15
N THR A 158 -3.86 16.42 -4.05
CA THR A 158 -2.90 17.50 -3.82
C THR A 158 -1.77 17.50 -4.85
N TYR A 159 -1.18 16.33 -5.13
CA TYR A 159 -0.11 16.20 -6.12
C TYR A 159 -0.59 16.58 -7.52
N TYR A 160 -1.78 16.07 -7.91
CA TYR A 160 -2.41 16.44 -9.18
C TYR A 160 -2.64 17.94 -9.30
N ASN A 161 -3.21 18.58 -8.27
CA ASN A 161 -3.48 20.02 -8.28
C ASN A 161 -2.20 20.87 -8.35
N ASN A 162 -1.13 20.44 -7.68
CA ASN A 162 0.16 21.13 -7.72
C ASN A 162 0.78 21.08 -9.13
N ARG A 163 0.81 19.89 -9.76
CA ARG A 163 1.32 19.72 -11.13
C ARG A 163 0.47 20.48 -12.16
N ARG A 164 -0.85 20.43 -12.01
CA ARG A 164 -1.78 21.21 -12.82
C ARG A 164 -1.47 22.71 -12.71
N SER A 165 -1.25 23.22 -11.51
CA SER A 165 -0.92 24.63 -11.27
C SER A 165 0.43 25.01 -11.88
N GLU A 166 1.45 24.17 -11.73
CA GLU A 166 2.77 24.33 -12.35
C GLU A 166 2.66 24.40 -13.88
N PHE A 167 1.90 23.48 -14.48
CA PHE A 167 1.62 23.46 -15.91
C PHE A 167 0.95 24.76 -16.39
N TYR A 168 -0.09 25.24 -15.70
CA TYR A 168 -0.73 26.52 -16.03
C TYR A 168 0.19 27.73 -15.85
N LEU A 169 1.08 27.73 -14.85
CA LEU A 169 2.05 28.81 -14.64
C LEU A 169 3.08 28.85 -15.78
N ASN A 170 3.61 27.70 -16.18
CA ASN A 170 4.52 27.59 -17.33
C ASN A 170 3.84 28.08 -18.61
N ILE A 171 2.60 27.65 -18.83
CA ILE A 171 1.75 28.11 -19.95
C ILE A 171 1.50 29.62 -19.93
N LYS A 172 1.17 30.19 -18.77
CA LYS A 172 0.84 31.61 -18.64
C LYS A 172 2.08 32.47 -18.89
N SER A 173 3.26 31.97 -18.52
CA SER A 173 4.52 32.63 -18.86
C SER A 173 4.75 32.69 -20.38
N ASP A 174 4.36 31.64 -21.11
CA ASP A 174 4.43 31.61 -22.58
C ASP A 174 3.44 32.56 -23.24
N SER A 175 2.20 32.67 -22.72
CA SER A 175 1.18 33.56 -23.30
C SER A 175 1.44 35.05 -23.03
N ILE A 176 1.98 35.40 -21.86
CA ILE A 176 2.37 36.78 -21.50
C ILE A 176 3.50 37.30 -22.40
N SER A 177 4.31 36.42 -23.00
CA SER A 177 5.32 36.82 -23.98
C SER A 177 4.75 37.45 -25.26
N GLY A 178 3.42 37.47 -25.44
CA GLY A 178 2.73 38.09 -26.57
C GLY A 178 2.91 37.35 -27.90
N ARG A 179 3.58 36.19 -27.88
CA ARG A 179 3.70 35.30 -29.03
C ARG A 179 2.42 34.47 -29.13
N ILE A 180 1.33 35.09 -29.56
CA ILE A 180 0.34 34.33 -30.35
C ILE A 180 1.17 33.70 -31.46
N SER A 181 1.20 32.37 -31.51
CA SER A 181 1.98 31.62 -32.49
C SER A 181 1.74 32.24 -33.87
N PRO A 182 2.77 32.73 -34.59
CA PRO A 182 2.61 33.33 -35.92
C PRO A 182 1.72 32.48 -36.84
N ILE A 183 1.76 31.16 -36.63
CA ILE A 183 0.89 30.14 -37.20
C ILE A 183 -0.61 30.49 -37.14
N ILE A 184 -1.13 30.99 -36.01
CA ILE A 184 -2.56 31.33 -35.86
C ILE A 184 -2.94 32.53 -36.73
N LYS A 185 -2.03 33.50 -36.88
CA LYS A 185 -2.24 34.63 -37.78
C LYS A 185 -2.22 34.16 -39.24
N ASP A 186 -1.28 33.29 -39.58
CA ASP A 186 -1.09 32.78 -40.94
C ASP A 186 -2.19 31.80 -41.38
N LEU A 187 -2.73 30.99 -40.46
CA LEU A 187 -3.85 30.08 -40.73
C LEU A 187 -5.19 30.81 -40.96
N ASN A 188 -5.33 32.04 -40.46
CA ASN A 188 -6.47 32.90 -40.78
C ASN A 188 -6.35 33.57 -42.17
N CYS A 189 -5.25 33.34 -42.90
CA CYS A 189 -4.94 34.01 -44.18
C CYS A 189 -5.00 33.07 -45.41
N ASP A 190 -5.83 32.03 -45.40
CA ASP A 190 -5.98 31.03 -46.48
C ASP A 190 -4.70 30.22 -46.83
N ILE A 191 -3.67 30.26 -45.97
CA ILE A 191 -2.44 29.49 -46.17
C ILE A 191 -2.66 28.06 -45.67
N SER A 192 -2.27 27.07 -46.49
CA SER A 192 -2.36 25.66 -46.08
C SER A 192 -1.42 25.34 -44.91
N LEU A 193 -1.87 24.49 -43.98
CA LEU A 193 -1.06 24.03 -42.84
C LEU A 193 0.28 23.41 -43.28
N GLN A 194 0.28 22.71 -44.41
CA GLN A 194 1.48 22.14 -45.02
C GLN A 194 2.50 23.22 -45.44
N SER A 195 2.03 24.30 -46.07
CA SER A 195 2.91 25.40 -46.48
C SER A 195 3.58 26.10 -45.29
N ILE A 196 2.86 26.20 -44.16
CA ILE A 196 3.41 26.74 -42.92
C ILE A 196 4.48 25.79 -42.36
N PHE A 197 4.19 24.49 -42.33
CA PHE A 197 5.16 23.48 -41.89
C PHE A 197 6.44 23.51 -42.74
N ASP A 198 6.32 23.48 -44.07
CA ASP A 198 7.46 23.48 -44.99
C ASP A 198 8.35 24.75 -44.83
N SER A 199 7.71 25.90 -44.56
CA SER A 199 8.40 27.17 -44.30
C SER A 199 9.18 27.17 -42.99
N VAL A 200 8.70 26.44 -41.98
CA VAL A 200 9.35 26.35 -40.67
C VAL A 200 10.45 25.28 -40.68
N SER A 201 10.19 24.12 -41.29
CA SER A 201 11.11 22.97 -41.31
C SER A 201 12.33 23.18 -42.22
N SER A 202 12.22 24.07 -43.22
CA SER A 202 13.31 24.42 -44.15
C SER A 202 14.38 25.35 -43.55
N LYS A 203 14.18 25.87 -42.33
CA LYS A 203 15.17 26.72 -41.65
C LYS A 203 16.29 25.89 -41.02
N ASP A 204 17.50 26.46 -40.98
CA ASP A 204 18.69 25.82 -40.37
C ASP A 204 18.49 25.52 -38.87
N THR A 205 17.64 26.30 -38.20
CA THR A 205 17.23 26.07 -36.81
C THR A 205 15.71 25.91 -36.77
N ILE A 206 15.26 24.71 -36.40
CA ILE A 206 13.84 24.41 -36.22
C ILE A 206 13.40 24.98 -34.87
N ASP A 207 12.38 25.83 -34.89
CA ASP A 207 11.67 26.20 -33.67
C ASP A 207 10.70 25.06 -33.34
N GLU A 208 11.14 24.17 -32.46
CA GLU A 208 10.37 23.00 -32.02
C GLU A 208 9.02 23.37 -31.40
N THR A 209 8.90 24.56 -30.81
CA THR A 209 7.63 25.05 -30.24
C THR A 209 6.61 25.33 -31.36
N ILE A 210 7.07 25.89 -32.47
CA ILE A 210 6.24 26.17 -33.65
C ILE A 210 5.81 24.85 -34.30
N ILE A 211 6.72 23.89 -34.47
CA ILE A 211 6.38 22.55 -35.00
C ILE A 211 5.37 21.84 -34.11
N ARG A 212 5.55 21.90 -32.79
CA ARG A 212 4.61 21.35 -31.81
C ARG A 212 3.21 21.96 -31.96
N ASP A 213 3.13 23.29 -32.08
CA ASP A 213 1.86 24.00 -32.32
C ASP A 213 1.18 23.51 -33.61
N ILE A 214 1.93 23.34 -34.71
CA ILE A 214 1.39 22.86 -36.00
C ILE A 214 0.82 21.44 -35.85
N ILE A 215 1.55 20.52 -35.20
CA ILE A 215 1.09 19.14 -35.02
C ILE A 215 -0.16 19.11 -34.14
N TYR A 216 -0.20 19.83 -33.01
CA TYR A 216 -1.40 19.89 -32.19
C TYR A 216 -2.58 20.52 -32.92
N TYR A 217 -2.36 21.58 -33.70
CA TYR A 217 -3.41 22.18 -34.52
C TYR A 217 -3.97 21.17 -35.53
N SER A 218 -3.08 20.44 -36.21
CA SER A 218 -3.41 19.36 -37.15
C SER A 218 -4.32 18.30 -36.50
N ILE A 219 -3.95 17.79 -35.33
CA ILE A 219 -4.76 16.81 -34.55
C ILE A 219 -6.11 17.40 -34.16
N ILE A 220 -6.13 18.59 -33.57
CA ILE A 220 -7.34 19.20 -33.00
C ILE A 220 -8.35 19.57 -34.09
N THR A 221 -7.88 20.00 -35.25
CA THR A 221 -8.72 20.41 -36.39
C THR A 221 -8.99 19.29 -37.39
N ASN A 222 -8.44 18.09 -37.16
CA ASN A 222 -8.54 16.95 -38.05
C ASN A 222 -8.01 17.24 -39.48
N ASN A 223 -6.95 18.05 -39.59
CA ASN A 223 -6.26 18.34 -40.84
C ASN A 223 -5.04 17.44 -40.95
N GLU A 224 -4.84 16.75 -42.07
CA GLU A 224 -3.64 15.96 -42.30
C GLU A 224 -2.42 16.84 -42.63
N LEU A 225 -1.24 16.36 -42.22
CA LEU A 225 0.06 17.03 -42.33
C LEU A 225 1.08 15.98 -42.78
N ASN A 226 1.74 16.25 -43.90
CA ASN A 226 2.79 15.39 -44.42
C ASN A 226 4.14 15.83 -43.85
N ILE A 227 4.75 14.97 -43.02
CA ILE A 227 6.00 15.27 -42.33
C ILE A 227 7.11 14.38 -42.89
N PRO A 228 8.05 14.95 -43.69
CA PRO A 228 9.12 14.18 -44.31
C PRO A 228 9.96 13.42 -43.28
N SER A 229 10.37 12.18 -43.61
CA SER A 229 11.21 11.36 -42.74
C SER A 229 12.55 12.03 -42.40
N SER A 230 13.06 12.91 -43.26
CA SER A 230 14.28 13.69 -43.03
C SER A 230 14.16 14.69 -41.88
N ASP A 231 12.96 15.19 -41.61
CA ASP A 231 12.72 16.15 -40.52
C ASP A 231 12.46 15.45 -39.20
N LYS A 232 11.97 14.21 -39.23
CA LYS A 232 11.74 13.39 -38.02
C LYS A 232 13.02 13.24 -37.19
N ASN A 233 14.15 13.03 -37.84
CA ASN A 233 15.45 12.87 -37.18
C ASN A 233 16.01 14.16 -36.55
N LYS A 234 15.36 15.30 -36.77
CA LYS A 234 15.76 16.59 -36.19
C LYS A 234 14.99 16.94 -34.92
N PHE A 235 14.00 16.12 -34.54
CA PHE A 235 13.14 16.40 -33.41
C PHE A 235 13.70 15.84 -32.11
N ASN A 236 13.45 16.58 -31.04
CA ASN A 236 13.63 16.05 -29.70
C ASN A 236 12.61 14.93 -29.39
N HIS A 237 12.87 14.22 -28.30
CA HIS A 237 12.06 13.09 -27.84
C HIS A 237 10.58 13.43 -27.63
N GLU A 238 10.25 14.65 -27.17
CA GLU A 238 8.86 15.11 -26.95
C GLU A 238 8.10 15.22 -28.28
N LEU A 239 8.72 15.81 -29.29
CA LEU A 239 8.14 15.94 -30.62
C LEU A 239 8.00 14.59 -31.32
N GLU A 240 8.96 13.69 -31.16
CA GLU A 240 8.85 12.31 -31.66
C GLU A 240 7.64 11.56 -31.07
N GLN A 241 7.37 11.76 -29.77
CA GLN A 241 6.17 11.22 -29.13
C GLN A 241 4.87 11.81 -29.69
N LEU A 242 4.83 13.12 -29.86
CA LEU A 242 3.65 13.79 -30.41
C LEU A 242 3.37 13.35 -31.85
N LEU A 243 4.41 13.18 -32.65
CA LEU A 243 4.32 12.65 -34.01
C LEU A 243 3.89 11.20 -34.05
N PHE A 244 4.32 10.43 -33.07
CA PHE A 244 3.87 9.07 -32.93
C PHE A 244 2.36 9.01 -32.68
N ILE A 245 1.85 9.81 -31.74
CA ILE A 245 0.41 9.95 -31.46
C ILE A 245 -0.34 10.43 -32.72
N TYR A 246 0.20 11.45 -33.39
CA TYR A 246 -0.31 12.00 -34.65
C TYR A 246 -0.53 10.91 -35.72
N ASN A 247 0.52 10.13 -36.01
CA ASN A 247 0.47 9.11 -37.06
C ASN A 247 -0.52 7.99 -36.72
N VAL A 248 -0.66 7.65 -35.44
CA VAL A 248 -1.67 6.68 -35.00
C VAL A 248 -3.10 7.25 -35.13
N TYR A 249 -3.29 8.55 -34.86
CA TYR A 249 -4.59 9.21 -34.97
C TYR A 249 -5.12 9.24 -36.41
N PHE A 250 -4.29 9.64 -37.38
CA PHE A 250 -4.65 9.77 -38.79
C PHE A 250 -4.49 8.47 -39.62
N ASP A 251 -4.29 7.34 -38.94
CA ASP A 251 -4.28 5.98 -39.54
C ASP A 251 -3.31 5.80 -40.71
N ASN A 252 -2.13 6.43 -40.63
CA ASN A 252 -1.01 6.18 -41.53
C ASN A 252 -0.38 4.81 -41.20
N ASN A 253 -1.10 3.74 -41.54
CA ASN A 253 -0.74 2.32 -41.51
C ASN A 253 0.41 1.97 -40.52
N PRO A 254 0.15 2.01 -39.21
CA PRO A 254 1.22 1.97 -38.22
C PRO A 254 1.94 0.61 -38.09
N LYS A 255 1.50 -0.40 -38.85
CA LYS A 255 2.11 -1.73 -38.94
C LYS A 255 3.53 -1.71 -39.54
N GLU A 256 3.91 -0.63 -40.21
CA GLU A 256 5.25 -0.47 -40.80
C GLU A 256 6.21 0.34 -39.92
N ILE A 257 5.76 0.80 -38.75
CA ILE A 257 6.63 1.54 -37.82
C ILE A 257 7.56 0.54 -37.12
N GLN A 258 8.80 0.44 -37.60
CA GLN A 258 9.87 -0.20 -36.83
C GLN A 258 10.19 0.70 -35.63
N PHE A 259 9.84 0.22 -34.44
CA PHE A 259 10.17 0.91 -33.20
C PHE A 259 11.65 0.69 -32.87
N ALA A 260 12.44 1.76 -32.92
CA ALA A 260 13.83 1.73 -32.47
C ALA A 260 13.94 1.64 -30.93
N ASP A 261 12.85 1.96 -30.22
CA ASP A 261 12.79 2.03 -28.76
C ASP A 261 11.57 1.22 -28.24
N ASN A 262 11.80 0.44 -27.19
CA ASN A 262 10.76 -0.28 -26.46
C ASN A 262 9.66 0.64 -25.93
N TYR A 263 9.99 1.90 -25.64
CA TYR A 263 9.06 2.93 -25.21
C TYR A 263 7.97 3.21 -26.25
N TYR A 264 8.34 3.47 -27.51
CA TYR A 264 7.37 3.74 -28.58
C TYR A 264 6.53 2.51 -28.93
N SER A 265 7.11 1.31 -28.82
CA SER A 265 6.36 0.05 -28.97
C SER A 265 5.28 -0.10 -27.90
N ALA A 266 5.58 0.31 -26.66
CA ALA A 266 4.63 0.32 -25.57
C ALA A 266 3.49 1.31 -25.80
N LEU A 267 3.83 2.56 -26.13
CA LEU A 267 2.88 3.62 -26.44
C LEU A 267 1.98 3.24 -27.63
N TYR A 268 2.51 2.51 -28.62
CA TYR A 268 1.73 1.99 -29.73
C TYR A 268 0.67 0.98 -29.32
N ASN A 269 1.07 -0.04 -28.56
CA ASN A 269 0.16 -1.08 -28.11
C ASN A 269 -0.96 -0.48 -27.24
N TYR A 270 -0.65 0.55 -26.46
CA TYR A 270 -1.63 1.32 -25.71
C TYR A 270 -2.68 1.97 -26.62
N ILE A 271 -2.25 2.77 -27.60
CA ILE A 271 -3.19 3.50 -28.47
C ILE A 271 -4.00 2.54 -29.34
N LEU A 272 -3.41 1.44 -29.82
CA LEU A 272 -4.14 0.39 -30.54
C LEU A 272 -5.21 -0.30 -29.69
N PHE A 273 -4.89 -0.60 -28.42
CA PHE A 273 -5.84 -1.16 -27.48
C PHE A 273 -7.02 -0.20 -27.26
N ALA A 274 -6.74 1.09 -27.08
CA ALA A 274 -7.77 2.12 -26.96
C ALA A 274 -8.64 2.24 -28.23
N LYS A 275 -8.03 2.22 -29.44
CA LYS A 275 -8.75 2.29 -30.73
C LYS A 275 -9.72 1.11 -30.92
N LYS A 276 -9.35 -0.10 -30.48
CA LYS A 276 -10.22 -1.30 -30.52
C LYS A 276 -11.44 -1.21 -29.60
N GLN A 277 -11.38 -0.37 -28.56
CA GLN A 277 -12.45 -0.18 -27.58
C GLN A 277 -13.33 1.04 -27.90
N ASP A 278 -13.26 1.60 -29.12
CA ASP A 278 -13.83 2.88 -29.56
C ASP A 278 -12.92 4.07 -29.23
N ILE A 279 -12.73 5.01 -30.17
CA ILE A 279 -11.90 6.21 -29.98
C ILE A 279 -12.41 7.09 -28.83
N ARG A 280 -13.68 6.94 -28.46
CA ARG A 280 -14.27 7.51 -27.25
C ARG A 280 -13.58 7.02 -25.98
N TYR A 281 -13.00 5.83 -25.95
CA TYR A 281 -12.20 5.33 -24.83
C TYR A 281 -10.82 5.97 -24.72
N LEU A 282 -10.20 6.37 -25.83
CA LEU A 282 -9.00 7.22 -25.78
C LEU A 282 -9.40 8.59 -25.23
N TYR A 283 -10.52 9.16 -25.70
CA TYR A 283 -11.06 10.40 -25.15
C TYR A 283 -11.43 10.29 -23.65
N TYR A 284 -12.03 9.18 -23.21
CA TYR A 284 -12.36 8.92 -21.81
C TYR A 284 -11.13 8.58 -20.97
N SER A 285 -10.11 7.89 -21.50
CA SER A 285 -8.85 7.68 -20.78
C SER A 285 -8.19 9.03 -20.51
N LEU A 286 -8.19 9.95 -21.49
CA LEU A 286 -7.68 11.31 -21.31
C LEU A 286 -8.49 12.14 -20.28
N VAL A 287 -9.73 11.77 -20.00
CA VAL A 287 -10.67 12.47 -19.10
C VAL A 287 -10.76 11.82 -17.70
N GLU A 288 -10.66 10.49 -17.60
CA GLU A 288 -10.79 9.71 -16.37
C GLU A 288 -9.43 9.30 -15.75
N ASP A 289 -8.41 9.05 -16.58
CA ASP A 289 -7.02 8.74 -16.18
C ASP A 289 -6.08 9.78 -16.82
N PRO A 290 -5.86 10.95 -16.18
CA PRO A 290 -5.28 12.13 -16.83
C PRO A 290 -3.88 11.91 -17.43
N TYR A 291 -3.20 10.83 -17.03
CA TYR A 291 -1.86 10.43 -17.44
C TYR A 291 -1.94 9.14 -18.27
N PHE A 292 -1.42 9.16 -19.51
CA PHE A 292 -1.22 7.96 -20.36
C PHE A 292 -0.46 6.84 -19.61
N GLU A 293 0.35 7.25 -18.65
CA GLU A 293 1.25 6.49 -17.81
C GLU A 293 0.52 5.60 -16.79
N ASP A 294 -0.58 6.09 -16.21
CA ASP A 294 -1.40 5.33 -15.26
C ASP A 294 -2.12 4.18 -15.99
N SER A 295 -2.62 4.48 -17.18
CA SER A 295 -3.26 3.49 -18.04
C SER A 295 -2.25 2.47 -18.61
N TYR A 296 -1.01 2.89 -18.87
CA TYR A 296 0.08 2.03 -19.32
C TYR A 296 0.58 1.08 -18.22
N LYS A 297 0.82 1.54 -16.98
CA LYS A 297 1.20 0.66 -15.86
C LYS A 297 0.08 -0.34 -15.50
N ALA A 298 -1.19 0.08 -15.62
CA ALA A 298 -2.33 -0.82 -15.48
C ALA A 298 -2.35 -1.92 -16.57
N LEU A 299 -1.74 -1.69 -17.73
CA LEU A 299 -1.59 -2.63 -18.84
C LEU A 299 -0.29 -3.45 -18.80
N GLU A 300 0.82 -2.90 -18.29
CA GLU A 300 2.10 -3.61 -18.02
C GLU A 300 1.84 -4.85 -17.15
N SER A 301 0.94 -4.72 -16.17
CA SER A 301 0.48 -5.84 -15.35
C SER A 301 -0.28 -6.96 -16.09
N LYS A 302 -0.65 -6.73 -17.36
CA LYS A 302 -1.44 -7.65 -18.20
C LYS A 302 -0.67 -8.18 -19.41
N ILE A 303 0.51 -7.64 -19.73
CA ILE A 303 1.31 -8.00 -20.91
C ILE A 303 2.74 -8.35 -20.47
N PRO A 304 3.33 -9.48 -20.89
CA PRO A 304 4.56 -10.03 -20.31
C PRO A 304 5.87 -9.33 -20.71
N ILE A 305 5.82 -8.12 -21.27
CA ILE A 305 7.00 -7.38 -21.72
C ILE A 305 7.08 -6.09 -20.90
N ASN A 306 8.18 -5.89 -20.18
CA ASN A 306 8.50 -4.69 -19.39
C ASN A 306 9.45 -3.77 -20.18
N PRO A 307 8.95 -2.74 -20.86
CA PRO A 307 9.78 -1.60 -21.25
C PRO A 307 10.27 -0.81 -20.03
N LEU A 308 11.57 -0.51 -19.99
CA LEU A 308 12.15 0.43 -19.03
C LEU A 308 11.76 1.86 -19.41
N LEU A 309 11.08 2.58 -18.51
CA LEU A 309 10.79 4.00 -18.68
C LEU A 309 12.06 4.84 -18.41
N PRO A 310 12.28 5.96 -19.12
CA PRO A 310 13.38 6.89 -18.83
C PRO A 310 13.34 7.44 -17.40
N GLN A 311 14.50 7.73 -16.82
CA GLN A 311 14.62 8.11 -15.40
C GLN A 311 14.03 9.51 -15.08
N ASP A 312 13.85 10.36 -16.09
CA ASP A 312 13.24 11.70 -15.98
C ASP A 312 11.76 11.73 -16.39
N PHE A 313 11.17 10.57 -16.71
CA PHE A 313 9.82 10.44 -17.24
C PHE A 313 8.74 10.94 -16.26
N GLU A 314 8.90 10.67 -14.96
CA GLU A 314 7.97 11.12 -13.92
C GLU A 314 7.97 12.66 -13.72
N ASN A 315 9.02 13.36 -14.19
CA ASN A 315 9.18 14.79 -13.99
C ASN A 315 8.52 15.65 -15.08
N LYS A 316 8.08 15.06 -16.19
CA LYS A 316 7.58 15.77 -17.39
C LYS A 316 6.10 15.49 -17.72
N ALA A 317 5.38 14.79 -16.86
CA ALA A 317 3.99 14.38 -17.12
C ALA A 317 3.00 15.57 -17.03
N CYS A 318 2.20 15.78 -18.07
CA CYS A 318 1.07 16.71 -18.09
C CYS A 318 -0.24 15.98 -18.43
N CYS A 319 -1.34 16.38 -17.80
CA CYS A 319 -2.66 15.82 -18.10
C CYS A 319 -3.01 16.10 -19.57
N SER A 320 -3.23 15.06 -20.37
CA SER A 320 -3.42 15.24 -21.81
C SER A 320 -4.72 15.99 -22.15
N ALA A 321 -5.76 15.89 -21.32
CA ALA A 321 -6.96 16.71 -21.44
C ALA A 321 -6.67 18.20 -21.18
N ASP A 322 -5.87 18.52 -20.15
CA ASP A 322 -5.47 19.90 -19.88
C ASP A 322 -4.60 20.46 -21.02
N THR A 323 -3.73 19.62 -21.62
CA THR A 323 -2.95 19.97 -22.82
C THR A 323 -3.85 20.26 -24.03
N ILE A 324 -4.83 19.41 -24.32
CA ILE A 324 -5.77 19.62 -25.44
C ILE A 324 -6.60 20.90 -25.23
N ILE A 325 -7.11 21.14 -24.03
CA ILE A 325 -7.87 22.35 -23.71
C ILE A 325 -6.99 23.59 -23.85
N TYR A 326 -5.76 23.53 -23.34
CA TYR A 326 -4.79 24.61 -23.50
C TYR A 326 -4.58 24.95 -24.98
N TYR A 327 -4.31 23.96 -25.84
CA TYR A 327 -4.11 24.21 -27.27
C TYR A 327 -5.37 24.71 -27.96
N LYS A 328 -6.56 24.21 -27.61
CA LYS A 328 -7.83 24.75 -28.12
C LYS A 328 -8.02 26.22 -27.74
N GLN A 329 -7.66 26.63 -26.52
CA GLN A 329 -7.69 28.04 -26.09
C GLN A 329 -6.63 28.85 -26.85
N ARG A 330 -5.40 28.34 -26.92
CA ARG A 330 -4.28 28.97 -27.64
C ARG A 330 -4.63 29.24 -29.10
N PHE A 331 -5.32 28.32 -29.77
CA PHE A 331 -5.78 28.44 -31.16
C PHE A 331 -7.09 29.20 -31.32
N GLY A 332 -7.70 29.74 -30.25
CA GLY A 332 -8.97 30.46 -30.30
C GLY A 332 -10.18 29.58 -30.68
N LEU A 333 -10.06 28.26 -30.56
CA LEU A 333 -11.12 27.30 -30.89
C LEU A 333 -12.16 27.17 -29.77
N ILE A 334 -11.79 27.54 -28.54
CA ILE A 334 -12.69 27.62 -27.38
C ILE A 334 -12.34 28.87 -26.54
N ASN A 335 -13.30 29.34 -25.73
CA ASN A 335 -13.11 30.51 -24.88
C ASN A 335 -12.06 30.26 -23.77
N GLU A 336 -11.32 31.30 -23.37
CA GLU A 336 -10.26 31.28 -22.34
C GLU A 336 -10.73 30.80 -20.95
N ASN A 337 -12.05 30.72 -20.71
CA ASN A 337 -12.63 30.26 -19.45
C ASN A 337 -13.10 28.80 -19.47
N THR A 338 -12.77 28.03 -20.51
CA THR A 338 -13.12 26.61 -20.61
C THR A 338 -12.12 25.78 -19.82
N TYR A 339 -12.43 25.48 -18.55
CA TYR A 339 -11.67 24.50 -17.76
C TYR A 339 -12.24 23.10 -17.99
N THR A 340 -11.40 22.04 -17.98
CA THR A 340 -11.92 20.68 -17.77
C THR A 340 -12.77 20.72 -16.51
N GLN A 341 -13.97 20.12 -16.50
CA GLN A 341 -14.61 19.80 -15.22
C GLN A 341 -13.58 19.10 -14.33
N GLN A 342 -13.52 19.46 -13.04
CA GLN A 342 -12.57 18.86 -12.10
C GLN A 342 -12.55 17.35 -12.31
N VAL A 343 -11.37 16.80 -12.60
CA VAL A 343 -11.19 15.34 -12.66
C VAL A 343 -11.59 14.86 -11.27
N HIS A 344 -12.68 14.11 -11.19
CA HIS A 344 -13.15 13.53 -9.94
C HIS A 344 -12.19 12.41 -9.53
N ILE A 345 -11.09 12.78 -8.86
CA ILE A 345 -10.26 11.81 -8.15
C ILE A 345 -11.08 11.33 -6.97
N ILE A 346 -11.66 10.13 -7.08
CA ILE A 346 -12.34 9.48 -5.97
C ILE A 346 -11.26 9.00 -5.00
N GLU A 347 -10.83 9.89 -4.11
CA GLU A 347 -10.12 9.48 -2.90
C GLU A 347 -11.08 8.61 -2.10
N ASP A 348 -10.74 7.32 -1.90
CA ASP A 348 -11.53 6.40 -1.08
C ASP A 348 -11.35 6.74 0.41
N ASN A 349 -11.87 7.91 0.80
CA ASN A 349 -11.89 8.43 2.16
C ASN A 349 -12.57 7.45 3.13
N SER A 350 -13.39 6.52 2.62
CA SER A 350 -14.02 5.47 3.43
C SER A 350 -12.99 4.52 4.04
N ARG A 351 -11.89 4.23 3.32
CA ARG A 351 -10.81 3.37 3.80
C ARG A 351 -9.95 4.06 4.84
N GLU A 352 -9.65 5.34 4.65
CA GLU A 352 -8.88 6.13 5.63
C GLU A 352 -9.66 6.29 6.94
N ILE A 353 -10.94 6.69 6.86
CA ILE A 353 -11.81 6.83 8.05
C ILE A 353 -11.92 5.49 8.80
N LYS A 354 -12.10 4.38 8.06
CA LYS A 354 -12.16 3.06 8.67
C LYS A 354 -10.84 2.67 9.34
N THR A 355 -9.72 2.92 8.69
CA THR A 355 -8.37 2.65 9.24
C THR A 355 -8.16 3.44 10.52
N LYS A 356 -8.47 4.74 10.53
CA LYS A 356 -8.38 5.60 11.72
C LYS A 356 -9.22 5.07 12.89
N LYS A 357 -10.46 4.61 12.63
CA LYS A 357 -11.32 4.01 13.66
C LYS A 357 -10.74 2.69 14.20
N ILE A 358 -10.20 1.83 13.34
CA ILE A 358 -9.54 0.58 13.77
C ILE A 358 -8.31 0.89 14.61
N ASN A 359 -7.52 1.91 14.23
CA ASN A 359 -6.33 2.30 14.98
C ASN A 359 -6.69 2.77 16.40
N GLN A 360 -7.70 3.64 16.51
CA GLN A 360 -8.20 4.10 17.80
C GLN A 360 -8.75 2.95 18.65
N TRP A 361 -9.38 1.96 18.01
CA TRP A 361 -9.85 0.76 18.69
C TRP A 361 -8.70 -0.09 19.26
N VAL A 362 -7.65 -0.35 18.46
CA VAL A 362 -6.43 -1.04 18.94
C VAL A 362 -5.83 -0.28 20.11
N GLU A 363 -5.70 1.05 20.00
CA GLU A 363 -5.15 1.90 21.05
C GLU A 363 -5.95 1.76 22.37
N ASN A 364 -7.27 1.95 22.32
CA ASN A 364 -8.12 1.86 23.51
C ASN A 364 -8.00 0.50 24.23
N ASP A 365 -8.00 -0.62 23.49
CA ASP A 365 -7.90 -1.94 24.10
C ASP A 365 -6.54 -2.17 24.78
N LEU A 366 -5.46 -1.73 24.13
CA LEU A 366 -4.12 -1.85 24.69
C LEU A 366 -3.93 -0.95 25.91
N GLU A 367 -4.52 0.25 25.91
CA GLU A 367 -4.49 1.16 27.05
C GLU A 367 -5.17 0.58 28.29
N GLU A 368 -6.29 -0.12 28.11
CA GLU A 368 -6.99 -0.80 29.19
C GLU A 368 -6.16 -1.95 29.78
N ILE A 369 -5.52 -2.77 28.92
CA ILE A 369 -4.56 -3.80 29.37
C ILE A 369 -3.43 -3.15 30.18
N ILE A 370 -2.84 -2.06 29.68
CA ILE A 370 -1.74 -1.35 30.34
C ILE A 370 -2.18 -0.78 31.68
N TYR A 371 -3.38 -0.20 31.75
CA TYR A 371 -3.95 0.35 32.97
C TYR A 371 -4.11 -0.72 34.05
N GLU A 372 -4.74 -1.85 33.71
CA GLU A 372 -4.96 -2.95 34.66
C GLU A 372 -3.66 -3.60 35.14
N CYS A 373 -2.69 -3.82 34.23
CA CYS A 373 -1.36 -4.28 34.61
C CYS A 373 -0.69 -3.34 35.62
N ARG A 374 -0.74 -2.02 35.39
CA ARG A 374 -0.12 -1.02 36.28
C ARG A 374 -0.77 -0.97 37.64
N ASN A 375 -2.10 -1.06 37.71
CA ASN A 375 -2.83 -1.09 38.97
C ASN A 375 -2.43 -2.30 39.84
N LYS A 376 -2.01 -3.39 39.21
CA LYS A 376 -1.50 -4.60 39.88
C LYS A 376 0.02 -4.65 40.04
N GLY A 377 0.74 -3.60 39.63
CA GLY A 377 2.20 -3.56 39.72
C GLY A 377 2.94 -4.48 38.72
N VAL A 378 2.24 -4.95 37.68
CA VAL A 378 2.79 -5.83 36.65
C VAL A 378 3.68 -5.04 35.69
N LYS A 379 4.89 -5.56 35.41
CA LYS A 379 5.81 -4.96 34.44
C LYS A 379 5.33 -5.23 33.01
N ILE A 380 5.57 -4.31 32.09
CA ILE A 380 5.06 -4.41 30.71
C ILE A 380 6.17 -4.14 29.70
N LEU A 381 6.30 -5.03 28.72
CA LEU A 381 7.02 -4.84 27.47
C LEU A 381 6.03 -4.81 26.30
N ILE A 382 6.33 -3.99 25.30
CA ILE A 382 5.56 -3.92 24.06
C ILE A 382 6.52 -4.06 22.88
N MET A 383 6.08 -4.69 21.80
CA MET A 383 6.95 -4.93 20.65
C MET A 383 6.22 -4.76 19.32
N THR A 384 6.94 -4.28 18.30
CA THR A 384 6.42 -4.17 16.93
C THR A 384 6.42 -5.52 16.24
N TYR A 385 5.61 -5.67 15.18
CA TYR A 385 5.62 -6.87 14.33
C TYR A 385 6.80 -6.83 13.35
N PRO A 386 7.52 -7.95 13.13
CA PRO A 386 8.60 -8.05 12.16
C PRO A 386 8.06 -8.27 10.74
N TYR A 387 7.14 -7.44 10.24
CA TYR A 387 6.51 -7.71 8.94
C TYR A 387 7.52 -7.83 7.79
N LYS A 388 7.51 -8.97 7.10
CA LYS A 388 8.27 -9.20 5.86
C LYS A 388 7.86 -8.27 4.72
N PHE A 389 6.55 -8.06 4.56
CA PHE A 389 6.00 -7.29 3.46
C PHE A 389 5.49 -5.93 3.94
N ASN A 390 5.84 -4.87 3.21
CA ASN A 390 5.27 -3.53 3.39
C ASN A 390 3.82 -3.51 2.90
N ASN A 391 2.92 -4.12 3.68
CA ASN A 391 1.50 -4.07 3.42
C ASN A 391 0.90 -2.86 4.16
N PRO A 392 0.43 -1.82 3.43
CA PRO A 392 -0.12 -0.61 4.05
C PRO A 392 -1.38 -0.89 4.88
N ILE A 393 -2.00 -2.07 4.76
CA ILE A 393 -3.15 -2.47 5.59
C ILE A 393 -2.72 -2.78 7.02
N TYR A 394 -1.55 -3.40 7.23
CA TYR A 394 -1.13 -3.89 8.55
C TYR A 394 -0.09 -2.99 9.22
N GLN A 395 0.65 -2.19 8.44
CA GLN A 395 1.68 -1.28 8.95
C GLN A 395 1.21 -0.27 10.01
N PRO A 396 -0.03 0.28 10.00
CA PRO A 396 -0.38 1.29 10.99
C PRO A 396 -0.33 0.73 12.42
N VAL A 397 -0.42 -0.59 12.63
CA VAL A 397 -0.28 -1.18 13.98
C VAL A 397 1.09 -0.91 14.61
N ASN A 398 2.19 -0.99 13.87
CA ASN A 398 3.53 -0.74 14.42
C ASN A 398 3.67 0.71 14.88
N SER A 399 3.06 1.66 14.15
CA SER A 399 3.01 3.06 14.60
C SER A 399 2.20 3.22 15.89
N ILE A 400 1.07 2.52 16.04
CA ILE A 400 0.26 2.56 17.27
C ILE A 400 1.06 1.99 18.45
N LEU A 401 1.69 0.81 18.29
CA LEU A 401 2.50 0.18 19.33
C LEU A 401 3.66 1.09 19.78
N THR A 402 4.30 1.77 18.83
CA THR A 402 5.34 2.77 19.11
C THR A 402 4.78 4.00 19.82
N SER A 403 3.63 4.53 19.40
CA SER A 403 2.99 5.68 20.05
C SER A 403 2.57 5.35 21.49
N ILE A 404 2.02 4.16 21.72
CA ILE A 404 1.65 3.68 23.07
C ILE A 404 2.88 3.51 23.94
N SER A 405 3.96 2.93 23.42
CA SER A 405 5.19 2.76 24.20
C SER A 405 5.74 4.11 24.67
N LEU A 406 5.73 5.13 23.79
CA LEU A 406 6.13 6.50 24.14
C LEU A 406 5.17 7.15 25.14
N LYS A 407 3.85 7.09 24.88
CA LYS A 407 2.80 7.68 25.72
C LYS A 407 2.87 7.16 27.16
N TYR A 408 3.09 5.86 27.32
CA TYR A 408 3.14 5.20 28.61
C TYR A 408 4.57 5.01 29.14
N LYS A 409 5.63 5.39 28.40
CA LYS A 409 7.03 5.13 28.79
C LYS A 409 7.33 3.64 29.03
N LEU A 410 6.81 2.78 28.16
CA LEU A 410 7.08 1.35 28.17
C LEU A 410 8.38 1.07 27.42
N SER A 411 9.08 0.00 27.78
CA SER A 411 10.21 -0.46 26.96
C SER A 411 9.67 -1.09 25.68
N LEU A 412 10.17 -0.62 24.55
CA LEU A 412 9.77 -1.04 23.20
C LEU A 412 10.84 -1.96 22.60
N ILE A 413 10.43 -3.11 22.08
CA ILE A 413 11.27 -3.94 21.21
C ILE A 413 10.84 -3.67 19.77
N ASP A 414 11.70 -3.02 18.99
CA ASP A 414 11.38 -2.66 17.61
C ASP A 414 11.81 -3.76 16.64
N ASN A 415 11.10 -4.91 16.69
CA ASN A 415 11.36 -6.04 15.80
C ASN A 415 11.32 -5.64 14.32
N TYR A 416 10.45 -4.71 13.92
CA TYR A 416 10.39 -4.24 12.54
C TYR A 416 11.72 -3.64 12.07
N THR A 417 12.27 -2.70 12.85
CA THR A 417 13.58 -2.10 12.52
C THR A 417 14.71 -3.12 12.65
N ASN A 418 14.66 -4.01 13.65
CA ASN A 418 15.69 -5.02 13.85
C ASN A 418 15.75 -6.02 12.68
N PHE A 419 14.62 -6.52 12.19
CA PHE A 419 14.58 -7.44 11.06
C PHE A 419 15.00 -6.78 9.75
N ASN A 420 14.66 -5.50 9.54
CA ASN A 420 15.10 -4.74 8.36
C ASN A 420 16.62 -4.49 8.32
N LYS A 421 17.34 -4.68 9.43
CA LYS A 421 18.81 -4.58 9.51
C LYS A 421 19.53 -5.92 9.31
N LEU A 422 18.80 -7.04 9.27
CA LEU A 422 19.41 -8.36 9.10
C LEU A 422 19.98 -8.49 7.67
N ASN A 423 21.08 -9.22 7.56
CA ASN A 423 21.57 -9.66 6.27
C ASN A 423 20.61 -10.75 5.75
N ASN A 424 20.08 -10.57 4.54
CA ASN A 424 19.08 -11.45 3.93
C ASN A 424 17.85 -11.69 4.83
N PRO A 425 17.01 -10.67 5.09
CA PRO A 425 15.84 -10.81 5.96
C PRO A 425 14.91 -11.97 5.60
N ASP A 426 14.85 -12.33 4.31
CA ASP A 426 14.04 -13.45 3.80
C ASP A 426 14.33 -14.80 4.44
N ASP A 427 15.56 -15.02 4.93
CA ASP A 427 15.98 -16.27 5.56
C ASP A 427 15.29 -16.52 6.92
N TYR A 428 14.68 -15.48 7.52
CA TYR A 428 14.05 -15.53 8.83
C TYR A 428 12.52 -15.67 8.78
N TYR A 429 11.97 -15.93 7.58
CA TYR A 429 10.54 -16.03 7.35
C TYR A 429 10.15 -17.32 6.62
N VAL A 430 8.99 -17.87 6.96
CA VAL A 430 8.30 -18.83 6.11
C VAL A 430 7.58 -18.11 4.95
N ALA A 431 7.09 -18.88 3.97
CA ALA A 431 6.58 -18.34 2.70
C ALA A 431 5.41 -17.35 2.84
N ASP A 432 4.62 -17.43 3.93
CA ASP A 432 3.48 -16.55 4.16
C ASP A 432 3.85 -15.24 4.89
N GLY A 433 5.11 -15.09 5.30
CA GLY A 433 5.65 -13.91 5.97
C GLY A 433 5.65 -13.98 7.49
N HIS A 434 5.25 -15.08 8.12
CA HIS A 434 5.55 -15.33 9.54
C HIS A 434 7.01 -15.73 9.73
N CYS A 435 7.52 -15.59 10.95
CA CYS A 435 8.89 -16.00 11.28
C CYS A 435 9.03 -17.52 11.25
N ASN A 436 10.22 -18.00 10.89
CA ASN A 436 10.63 -19.38 11.14
C ASN A 436 11.31 -19.49 12.53
N ASP A 437 11.86 -20.66 12.85
CA ASP A 437 12.56 -20.92 14.12
C ASP A 437 13.67 -19.88 14.41
N GLU A 438 14.46 -19.52 13.40
CA GLU A 438 15.56 -18.57 13.54
C GLU A 438 15.05 -17.14 13.79
N GLY A 439 14.03 -16.71 13.03
CA GLY A 439 13.38 -15.42 13.25
C GLY A 439 12.76 -15.31 14.65
N TYR A 440 12.08 -16.36 15.11
CA TYR A 440 11.53 -16.38 16.47
C TYR A 440 12.61 -16.41 17.56
N SER A 441 13.75 -17.06 17.30
CA SER A 441 14.90 -17.00 18.19
C SER A 441 15.44 -15.58 18.34
N ILE A 442 15.52 -14.79 17.25
CA ILE A 442 15.92 -13.38 17.31
C ILE A 442 14.99 -12.59 18.23
N ILE A 443 13.67 -12.73 18.05
CA ILE A 443 12.67 -12.04 18.90
C ILE A 443 12.85 -12.42 20.37
N ALA A 444 13.01 -13.71 20.68
CA ALA A 444 13.21 -14.18 22.04
C ALA A 444 14.47 -13.61 22.70
N ASN A 445 15.58 -13.56 21.95
CA ASN A 445 16.85 -12.99 22.43
C ASN A 445 16.73 -11.49 22.68
N GLU A 446 16.07 -10.73 21.81
CA GLU A 446 15.84 -9.29 22.02
C GLU A 446 15.01 -9.02 23.28
N ILE A 447 13.95 -9.81 23.50
CA ILE A 447 13.16 -9.73 24.75
C ILE A 447 14.05 -10.01 25.96
N PHE A 448 14.82 -11.10 25.91
CA PHE A 448 15.69 -11.50 27.01
C PHE A 448 16.77 -10.46 27.33
N ASN A 449 17.37 -9.85 26.30
CA ASN A 449 18.33 -8.76 26.46
C ASN A 449 17.72 -7.56 27.19
N ILE A 450 16.50 -7.14 26.84
CA ILE A 450 15.81 -6.04 27.55
C ILE A 450 15.50 -6.45 29.00
N ILE A 451 15.09 -7.70 29.25
CA ILE A 451 14.87 -8.20 30.60
C ILE A 451 16.12 -8.04 31.47
N LEU A 452 17.29 -8.41 30.93
CA LEU A 452 18.58 -8.24 31.60
C LEU A 452 18.94 -6.77 31.80
N GLU A 453 18.92 -5.98 30.72
CA GLU A 453 19.32 -4.57 30.73
C GLU A 453 18.51 -3.74 31.74
N LYS A 454 17.20 -3.99 31.81
CA LYS A 454 16.28 -3.25 32.67
C LYS A 454 16.05 -3.92 34.02
N ASN A 455 16.72 -5.04 34.32
CA ASN A 455 16.51 -5.84 35.53
C ASN A 455 15.02 -6.13 35.80
N LEU A 456 14.30 -6.60 34.78
CA LEU A 456 12.85 -6.81 34.88
C LEU A 456 12.50 -8.03 35.73
N LEU A 457 13.44 -8.96 35.94
CA LEU A 457 13.26 -10.13 36.79
C LEU A 457 14.35 -10.15 37.87
N HIS A 458 14.07 -10.82 38.98
CA HIS A 458 14.97 -10.90 40.12
C HIS A 458 15.64 -12.27 40.17
N LYS A 459 16.97 -12.30 40.08
CA LYS A 459 17.73 -13.52 40.38
C LYS A 459 17.52 -13.90 41.83
N GLN A 460 17.18 -15.16 42.11
CA GLN A 460 17.35 -15.67 43.45
C GLN A 460 18.84 -15.60 43.79
N LEU A 461 19.17 -14.90 44.88
CA LEU A 461 20.46 -15.11 45.52
C LEU A 461 20.43 -16.56 46.01
N ILE A 462 21.18 -17.43 45.34
CA ILE A 462 21.45 -18.78 45.85
C ILE A 462 21.96 -18.56 47.27
N LYS A 463 21.17 -18.96 48.27
CA LYS A 463 21.65 -18.96 49.65
C LYS A 463 22.87 -19.89 49.63
N PRO A 464 24.07 -19.41 49.99
CA PRO A 464 25.21 -20.31 50.12
C PRO A 464 24.82 -21.40 51.12
N ASP A 465 24.92 -22.66 50.68
CA ASP A 465 24.67 -23.85 51.51
C ASP A 465 25.54 -23.88 52.77
#